data_AF-A0A183J1U1-F1
#
_entry.id   AF-A0A183J1U1-F1
#
_cell.length_a   1.000
_cell.length_b   1.000
_cell.length_c   1.000
_cell.angle_alpha   90.00
_cell.angle_beta   90.00
_cell.angle_gamma   90.00
#
_symmetry.space_group_name_H-M   'P 1'
#
loop_
_entity.id
_entity.type
_entity.pdbx_description
1 polymer ?
#
loop_
_entity_poly.entity_id
_entity_poly.type
_entity_poly.pdbx_seq_one_letter_code
_entity_poly.pdbx_strand_id
1 'polypeptide(L)'
;MPCSKSIYAKYYIKTSFRARATPRTARPWRTKKLCTLTAFFRNRFYEIDRWYKARIEKPIIYPKLFVIEPAKCQRSLEERLNVKVDLSEVDIDSRYGTRIETVKRAAEFYGLFKDLFSPDAFFYPAKLPPSVQYDADEGSLWTLLMTNPDGNVYKDNAELLHWMLCNIPENRVQDGDVIRPYLQPLPLRGTGRHRIAFVLFRQNAKIDYHLEGSSREGLCDRTFVTSDFYKKYEDVITPAGLCFFQSEWDISCKRCFEDQLSKMADFRLESATGKFLFVDMQEPVYKYEWPAPFVPPQEVIPKEPQPFNLYLDKYRDLQDIEREILVKRLSRLSPFKDGPVKSKYPNIFFREEKETLPSWLHAEKVKENLGIGKYQSLYENRIE
;
A
#
# COMPACT_ATOMS: atom_id res chain seq x y z
N MET A 1 -8.98 -40.34 -39.91
CA MET A 1 -10.30 -39.66 -39.84
C MET A 1 -10.07 -38.15 -39.70
N PRO A 2 -10.75 -37.29 -40.47
CA PRO A 2 -10.61 -35.84 -40.36
C PRO A 2 -11.45 -35.29 -39.19
N CYS A 3 -10.87 -34.38 -38.40
CA CYS A 3 -11.58 -33.76 -37.28
C CYS A 3 -12.70 -32.83 -37.78
N SER A 4 -13.88 -32.90 -37.16
CA SER A 4 -15.09 -32.22 -37.63
C SER A 4 -15.02 -30.70 -37.47
N LYS A 5 -15.40 -29.96 -38.52
CA LYS A 5 -15.51 -28.50 -38.49
C LYS A 5 -16.76 -28.08 -37.70
N SER A 6 -16.65 -27.05 -36.87
CA SER A 6 -17.79 -26.54 -36.11
C SER A 6 -18.82 -25.83 -37.01
N ILE A 7 -20.10 -25.99 -36.68
CA ILE A 7 -21.24 -25.63 -37.55
C ILE A 7 -21.53 -24.11 -37.57
N TYR A 8 -20.95 -23.32 -36.65
CA TYR A 8 -21.52 -22.01 -36.28
C TYR A 8 -20.78 -20.73 -36.69
N ALA A 9 -19.62 -20.79 -37.36
CA ALA A 9 -19.03 -19.59 -37.97
C ALA A 9 -18.00 -19.91 -39.07
N LYS A 10 -18.15 -19.30 -40.25
CA LYS A 10 -17.26 -19.48 -41.41
C LYS A 10 -16.82 -18.15 -42.02
N TYR A 11 -16.45 -17.17 -41.19
CA TYR A 11 -15.97 -15.86 -41.62
C TYR A 11 -14.66 -15.47 -40.92
N TYR A 12 -13.62 -15.22 -41.71
CA TYR A 12 -12.33 -14.71 -41.27
C TYR A 12 -12.19 -13.26 -41.76
N ILE A 13 -12.42 -12.28 -40.88
CA ILE A 13 -12.23 -10.87 -41.21
C ILE A 13 -10.74 -10.57 -41.15
N LYS A 14 -10.09 -10.45 -42.33
CA LYS A 14 -8.63 -10.31 -42.48
C LYS A 14 -8.02 -9.06 -41.82
N THR A 15 -8.84 -8.09 -41.43
CA THR A 15 -8.43 -6.75 -40.97
C THR A 15 -8.92 -6.36 -39.57
N SER A 16 -9.50 -7.29 -38.79
CA SER A 16 -9.95 -6.95 -37.44
C SER A 16 -8.78 -6.86 -36.43
N PHE A 17 -8.24 -5.66 -36.24
CA PHE A 17 -7.39 -5.33 -35.08
C PHE A 17 -8.24 -5.28 -33.79
N ARG A 18 -8.75 -6.43 -33.34
CA ARG A 18 -9.29 -6.58 -31.98
C ARG A 18 -8.14 -6.72 -31.00
N ALA A 19 -8.20 -5.98 -29.90
CA ALA A 19 -7.16 -5.95 -28.88
C ALA A 19 -6.84 -7.37 -28.36
N ARG A 20 -5.55 -7.74 -28.37
CA ARG A 20 -5.06 -9.03 -27.85
C ARG A 20 -5.36 -9.26 -26.35
N ALA A 21 -5.75 -8.21 -25.64
CA ALA A 21 -5.88 -8.17 -24.17
C ALA A 21 -7.33 -8.26 -23.63
N THR A 22 -8.34 -8.64 -24.42
CA THR A 22 -9.64 -9.05 -23.83
C THR A 22 -9.56 -10.52 -23.37
N PRO A 23 -9.56 -10.84 -22.06
CA PRO A 23 -9.43 -12.21 -21.60
C PRO A 23 -10.67 -13.01 -22.01
N ARG A 24 -10.47 -14.05 -22.84
CA ARG A 24 -11.51 -15.04 -23.14
C ARG A 24 -11.69 -15.98 -21.95
N THR A 25 -12.46 -15.54 -20.95
CA THR A 25 -12.90 -16.43 -19.87
C THR A 25 -14.02 -17.35 -20.35
N ALA A 26 -13.94 -18.64 -20.00
CA ALA A 26 -15.03 -19.58 -20.24
C ALA A 26 -16.29 -19.12 -19.50
N ARG A 27 -17.46 -19.34 -20.12
CA ARG A 27 -18.75 -18.77 -19.68
C ARG A 27 -19.13 -18.98 -18.18
N PRO A 28 -18.74 -20.06 -17.46
CA PRO A 28 -19.06 -20.22 -16.04
C PRO A 28 -18.49 -19.15 -15.11
N TRP A 29 -17.38 -18.51 -15.48
CA TRP A 29 -16.66 -17.57 -14.60
C TRP A 29 -17.15 -16.12 -14.69
N ARG A 30 -18.15 -15.85 -15.55
CA ARG A 30 -18.58 -14.49 -15.87
C ARG A 30 -19.19 -13.76 -14.67
N THR A 31 -20.05 -14.41 -13.89
CA THR A 31 -20.74 -13.79 -12.75
C THR A 31 -19.80 -13.49 -11.58
N LYS A 32 -19.02 -14.47 -11.11
CA LYS A 32 -18.13 -14.28 -9.93
C LYS A 32 -17.09 -13.16 -10.10
N LYS A 33 -16.51 -12.96 -11.29
CA LYS A 33 -15.53 -11.88 -11.53
C LYS A 33 -16.15 -10.53 -11.89
N LEU A 34 -17.41 -10.47 -12.35
CA LEU A 34 -18.10 -9.20 -12.62
C LEU A 34 -18.73 -8.60 -11.34
N CYS A 35 -19.08 -9.42 -10.34
CA CYS A 35 -19.58 -8.90 -9.06
C CYS A 35 -18.53 -8.15 -8.22
N THR A 36 -17.23 -8.39 -8.43
CA THR A 36 -16.14 -7.67 -7.73
C THR A 36 -15.54 -6.53 -8.55
N LEU A 37 -15.83 -6.45 -9.85
CA LEU A 37 -15.52 -5.27 -10.65
C LEU A 37 -16.56 -4.18 -10.36
N THR A 38 -16.08 -2.97 -10.04
CA THR A 38 -16.90 -1.82 -9.60
C THR A 38 -17.93 -1.32 -10.63
N ALA A 39 -18.00 -1.93 -11.81
CA ALA A 39 -18.88 -1.60 -12.92
C ALA A 39 -20.37 -1.93 -12.68
N PHE A 40 -20.72 -2.72 -11.66
CA PHE A 40 -22.10 -3.18 -11.40
C PHE A 40 -22.72 -2.66 -10.09
N PHE A 41 -22.10 -1.68 -9.42
CA PHE A 41 -22.76 -1.00 -8.29
C PHE A 41 -23.97 -0.20 -8.79
N ARG A 42 -25.14 -0.55 -8.26
CA ARG A 42 -26.47 -0.16 -8.74
C ARG A 42 -26.76 1.36 -8.70
N ASN A 43 -25.92 2.12 -8.00
CA ASN A 43 -26.14 3.53 -7.67
C ASN A 43 -25.15 4.50 -8.35
N ARG A 44 -24.30 4.05 -9.31
CA ARG A 44 -23.32 4.94 -9.98
C ARG A 44 -23.81 5.60 -11.27
N PHE A 45 -25.06 5.36 -11.67
CA PHE A 45 -25.75 6.13 -12.69
C PHE A 45 -26.84 6.95 -12.00
N TYR A 46 -26.88 8.26 -12.28
CA TYR A 46 -27.84 9.25 -11.77
C TYR A 46 -27.66 9.73 -10.31
N GLU A 47 -26.49 10.29 -9.99
CA GLU A 47 -26.55 11.61 -9.36
C GLU A 47 -26.90 12.63 -10.46
N ILE A 48 -27.88 13.49 -10.19
CA ILE A 48 -28.46 14.39 -11.20
C ILE A 48 -27.66 15.69 -11.21
N ASP A 49 -26.46 15.62 -11.80
CA ASP A 49 -25.69 16.80 -12.15
C ASP A 49 -26.48 17.64 -13.15
N ARG A 50 -26.94 18.81 -12.71
CA ARG A 50 -27.72 19.76 -13.52
C ARG A 50 -26.95 20.32 -14.73
N TRP A 51 -25.66 19.98 -14.86
CA TRP A 51 -24.79 20.35 -15.98
C TRP A 51 -24.96 19.49 -17.24
N TYR A 52 -25.50 18.26 -17.13
CA TYR A 52 -25.42 17.25 -18.21
C TYR A 52 -26.56 17.28 -19.25
N LYS A 53 -27.04 18.48 -19.62
CA LYS A 53 -28.01 18.68 -20.72
C LYS A 53 -27.45 19.40 -21.95
N ALA A 54 -26.14 19.63 -22.01
CA ALA A 54 -25.47 19.97 -23.26
C ALA A 54 -25.45 18.73 -24.19
N ARG A 55 -26.24 18.76 -25.26
CA ARG A 55 -26.08 17.85 -26.41
C ARG A 55 -24.77 18.20 -27.12
N ILE A 56 -23.66 17.69 -26.60
CA ILE A 56 -22.37 17.76 -27.27
C ILE A 56 -22.32 16.59 -28.24
N GLU A 57 -22.65 16.87 -29.50
CA GLU A 57 -22.20 16.03 -30.61
C GLU A 57 -20.67 15.97 -30.51
N LYS A 58 -20.12 14.80 -30.18
CA LYS A 58 -18.67 14.62 -30.25
C LYS A 58 -18.28 14.86 -31.70
N PRO A 59 -17.40 15.84 -32.01
CA PRO A 59 -16.86 15.93 -33.36
C PRO A 59 -16.21 14.59 -33.67
N ILE A 60 -16.58 14.00 -34.80
CA ILE A 60 -15.98 12.75 -35.27
C ILE A 60 -14.57 13.09 -35.75
N ILE A 61 -13.64 13.16 -34.80
CA ILE A 61 -12.22 13.33 -35.07
C ILE A 61 -11.76 12.02 -35.69
N TYR A 62 -11.79 11.97 -37.02
CA TYR A 62 -11.11 10.93 -37.77
C TYR A 62 -9.64 10.89 -37.32
N PRO A 63 -9.06 9.71 -37.08
CA PRO A 63 -7.66 9.62 -36.71
C PRO A 63 -6.83 10.25 -37.83
N LYS A 64 -6.07 11.32 -37.52
CA LYS A 64 -5.11 11.89 -38.46
C LYS A 64 -4.11 10.80 -38.82
N LEU A 65 -4.21 10.31 -40.06
CA LEU A 65 -3.26 9.34 -40.60
C LEU A 65 -1.93 10.05 -40.79
N PHE A 66 -1.04 9.93 -39.82
CA PHE A 66 0.34 10.38 -39.93
C PHE A 66 1.02 9.53 -41.02
N VAL A 67 1.28 10.15 -42.17
CA VAL A 67 2.10 9.55 -43.22
C VAL A 67 3.52 9.46 -42.69
N ILE A 68 3.94 8.25 -42.31
CA ILE A 68 5.31 8.00 -41.88
C ILE A 68 6.20 8.12 -43.12
N GLU A 69 6.95 9.22 -43.23
CA GLU A 69 7.97 9.37 -44.26
C GLU A 69 9.00 8.23 -44.13
N PRO A 70 9.15 7.35 -45.13
CA PRO A 70 10.03 6.19 -45.01
C PRO A 70 11.49 6.58 -44.79
N ALA A 71 11.92 7.72 -45.33
CA ALA A 71 13.25 8.31 -45.11
C ALA A 71 13.58 8.55 -43.63
N LYS A 72 12.60 9.00 -42.82
CA LYS A 72 12.80 9.22 -41.37
C LYS A 72 12.91 7.92 -40.57
N CYS A 73 12.55 6.78 -41.15
CA CYS A 73 12.60 5.46 -40.50
C CYS A 73 13.85 4.63 -40.84
N GLN A 74 14.77 5.14 -41.67
CA GLN A 74 15.92 4.37 -42.18
C GLN A 74 17.03 4.06 -41.16
N ARG A 75 16.95 4.58 -39.92
CA ARG A 75 17.96 4.30 -38.88
C ARG A 75 18.03 2.82 -38.50
N SER A 76 19.25 2.31 -38.38
CA SER A 76 19.53 0.92 -38.01
C SER A 76 19.04 0.60 -36.58
N LEU A 77 18.93 -0.69 -36.24
CA LEU A 77 18.52 -1.08 -34.88
C LEU A 77 19.53 -0.61 -33.82
N GLU A 78 20.82 -0.66 -34.13
CA GLU A 78 21.92 -0.22 -33.27
C GLU A 78 21.88 1.31 -33.07
N GLU A 79 21.64 2.08 -34.13
CA GLU A 79 21.44 3.53 -34.04
C GLU A 79 20.24 3.88 -33.15
N ARG A 80 19.12 3.15 -33.27
CA ARG A 80 17.92 3.36 -32.45
C ARG A 80 18.14 3.02 -30.98
N LEU A 81 18.97 2.03 -30.67
CA LEU A 81 19.34 1.66 -29.29
C LEU A 81 20.37 2.64 -28.69
N ASN A 82 21.21 3.27 -29.51
CA ASN A 82 22.18 4.28 -29.09
C ASN A 82 21.62 5.72 -28.99
N VAL A 83 20.37 5.97 -29.42
CA VAL A 83 19.70 7.25 -29.10
C VAL A 83 19.40 7.28 -27.60
N LYS A 84 20.27 7.96 -26.85
CA LYS A 84 19.90 8.52 -25.55
C LYS A 84 18.84 9.60 -25.81
N VAL A 85 17.61 9.30 -25.41
CA VAL A 85 16.56 10.31 -25.32
C VAL A 85 16.78 11.05 -24.02
N ASP A 86 17.07 12.35 -24.09
CA ASP A 86 17.16 13.18 -22.89
C ASP A 86 15.76 13.35 -22.30
N LEU A 87 15.50 12.62 -21.21
CA LEU A 87 14.22 12.57 -20.52
C LEU A 87 13.79 13.94 -19.95
N SER A 88 14.70 14.91 -19.90
CA SER A 88 14.43 16.32 -19.58
C SER A 88 13.78 17.09 -20.73
N GLU A 89 14.01 16.70 -21.98
CA GLU A 89 13.36 17.30 -23.16
C GLU A 89 12.06 16.58 -23.54
N VAL A 90 11.88 15.33 -23.08
CA VAL A 90 10.59 14.66 -23.04
C VAL A 90 9.77 15.23 -21.89
N ASP A 91 9.43 16.51 -22.00
CA ASP A 91 8.25 17.02 -21.31
C ASP A 91 7.07 16.13 -21.72
N ILE A 92 6.38 15.55 -20.73
CA ILE A 92 5.19 14.73 -20.99
C ILE A 92 4.08 15.72 -21.31
N ASP A 93 4.09 16.08 -22.59
CA ASP A 93 3.64 17.38 -23.08
C ASP A 93 2.28 17.77 -22.50
N SER A 94 2.30 18.81 -21.68
CA SER A 94 1.13 19.38 -20.97
C SER A 94 -0.03 19.71 -21.93
N ARG A 95 0.25 19.85 -23.22
CA ARG A 95 -0.64 20.29 -24.30
C ARG A 95 -1.94 19.49 -24.52
N TYR A 96 -2.19 18.35 -23.85
CA TYR A 96 -3.45 17.60 -24.00
C TYR A 96 -4.06 16.98 -22.72
N GLY A 97 -3.81 17.54 -21.52
CA GLY A 97 -4.54 17.17 -20.28
C GLY A 97 -4.35 15.73 -19.78
N THR A 98 -3.57 14.92 -20.49
CA THR A 98 -3.33 13.50 -20.25
C THR A 98 -2.70 13.22 -18.89
N ARG A 99 -1.85 14.12 -18.39
CA ARG A 99 -1.25 14.01 -17.04
C ARG A 99 -2.31 14.06 -15.95
N ILE A 100 -3.24 15.02 -16.01
CA ILE A 100 -4.34 15.13 -15.03
C ILE A 100 -5.27 13.91 -15.13
N GLU A 101 -5.64 13.48 -16.35
CA GLU A 101 -6.42 12.25 -16.52
C GLU A 101 -5.68 10.98 -16.06
N THR A 102 -4.36 10.91 -16.20
CA THR A 102 -3.56 9.75 -15.79
C THR A 102 -3.42 9.70 -14.26
N VAL A 103 -3.17 10.84 -13.62
CA VAL A 103 -3.29 10.99 -12.16
C VAL A 103 -4.69 10.56 -11.71
N LYS A 104 -5.74 11.04 -12.39
CA LYS A 104 -7.13 10.66 -12.05
C LYS A 104 -7.37 9.15 -12.16
N ARG A 105 -6.95 8.50 -13.26
CA ARG A 105 -7.13 7.06 -13.46
C ARG A 105 -6.30 6.21 -12.50
N ALA A 106 -5.07 6.63 -12.19
CA ALA A 106 -4.25 5.96 -11.20
C ALA A 106 -4.88 6.08 -9.79
N ALA A 107 -5.52 7.22 -9.47
CA ALA A 107 -6.23 7.40 -8.22
C ALA A 107 -7.45 6.48 -8.13
N GLU A 108 -8.28 6.42 -9.17
CA GLU A 108 -9.39 5.47 -9.26
C GLU A 108 -8.93 4.00 -9.11
N PHE A 109 -7.72 3.66 -9.60
CA PHE A 109 -7.12 2.34 -9.45
C PHE A 109 -6.67 2.03 -8.01
N TYR A 110 -5.99 2.97 -7.34
CA TYR A 110 -5.43 2.78 -6.00
C TYR A 110 -6.48 2.81 -4.86
N GLY A 111 -7.78 2.78 -5.19
CA GLY A 111 -8.87 2.97 -4.22
C GLY A 111 -8.91 4.40 -3.66
N LEU A 112 -8.04 5.25 -4.17
CA LEU A 112 -8.01 6.67 -3.98
C LEU A 112 -9.19 7.29 -4.77
N PHE A 113 -9.53 8.57 -4.58
CA PHE A 113 -10.87 9.20 -4.68
C PHE A 113 -12.03 8.55 -3.92
N LYS A 114 -12.07 7.22 -3.83
CA LYS A 114 -12.72 6.55 -2.69
C LYS A 114 -11.99 6.97 -1.39
N ASP A 115 -10.65 6.99 -1.46
CA ASP A 115 -9.73 7.35 -0.37
C ASP A 115 -8.64 8.41 -0.77
N LEU A 116 -8.83 9.21 -1.86
CA LEU A 116 -8.05 10.40 -2.38
C LEU A 116 -7.09 10.37 -3.64
N PHE A 117 -5.76 10.13 -3.57
CA PHE A 117 -4.65 10.57 -4.50
C PHE A 117 -4.09 9.75 -5.72
N SER A 118 -3.11 10.31 -6.48
CA SER A 118 -2.06 9.60 -7.30
C SER A 118 -0.87 10.51 -7.73
N PRO A 119 0.25 10.10 -8.41
CA PRO A 119 0.73 8.80 -8.99
C PRO A 119 2.11 8.28 -8.42
N ASP A 120 2.70 7.18 -8.97
CA ASP A 120 3.78 6.35 -8.34
C ASP A 120 5.11 7.06 -7.95
N ALA A 121 5.44 7.02 -6.65
CA ALA A 121 6.81 7.16 -6.14
C ALA A 121 6.99 6.42 -4.79
N PHE A 122 8.18 5.87 -4.54
CA PHE A 122 8.55 5.25 -3.26
C PHE A 122 9.46 6.19 -2.46
N PHE A 123 9.08 6.52 -1.22
CA PHE A 123 9.92 7.31 -0.32
C PHE A 123 10.04 6.66 1.06
N TYR A 124 11.26 6.68 1.59
CA TYR A 124 11.52 6.44 3.00
C TYR A 124 10.86 7.52 3.85
N PRO A 125 10.39 7.21 5.07
CA PRO A 125 9.83 8.18 6.01
C PRO A 125 10.81 9.35 6.25
N ALA A 126 10.52 10.50 5.64
CA ALA A 126 11.34 11.70 5.77
C ALA A 126 11.13 12.36 7.15
N LYS A 127 12.21 12.67 7.85
CA LYS A 127 12.14 13.35 9.17
C LYS A 127 11.81 14.83 9.08
N LEU A 128 12.14 15.45 7.95
CA LEU A 128 11.94 16.86 7.68
C LEU A 128 10.77 17.05 6.71
N PRO A 129 10.02 18.16 6.81
CA PRO A 129 8.97 18.46 5.84
C PRO A 129 9.55 18.56 4.43
N PRO A 130 8.83 18.07 3.40
CA PRO A 130 9.29 18.17 2.02
C PRO A 130 9.25 19.61 1.52
N SER A 131 10.08 19.92 0.52
CA SER A 131 9.90 21.12 -0.29
C SER A 131 8.66 20.93 -1.16
N VAL A 132 7.67 21.82 -1.01
CA VAL A 132 6.41 21.81 -1.77
C VAL A 132 6.40 23.03 -2.67
N GLN A 133 6.12 22.82 -3.95
CA GLN A 133 6.02 23.85 -4.97
C GLN A 133 4.82 23.55 -5.87
N TYR A 134 4.03 24.57 -6.17
CA TYR A 134 2.90 24.50 -7.11
C TYR A 134 2.69 25.84 -7.81
N ASP A 135 2.09 25.81 -8.99
CA ASP A 135 1.73 27.01 -9.74
C ASP A 135 0.51 27.67 -9.07
N ALA A 136 0.63 28.97 -8.75
CA ALA A 136 -0.37 29.73 -8.01
C ALA A 136 -0.56 31.12 -8.63
N ASP A 137 -1.79 31.60 -8.68
CA ASP A 137 -2.12 32.95 -9.12
C ASP A 137 -1.71 33.99 -8.06
N GLU A 138 -1.34 35.21 -8.45
CA GLU A 138 -1.05 36.31 -7.51
C GLU A 138 -2.24 36.59 -6.59
N GLY A 139 -1.98 36.78 -5.29
CA GLY A 139 -3.03 37.02 -4.29
C GLY A 139 -3.96 35.82 -3.99
N SER A 140 -3.70 34.63 -4.54
CA SER A 140 -4.46 33.42 -4.20
C SER A 140 -4.06 32.81 -2.85
N LEU A 141 -5.02 32.19 -2.16
CA LEU A 141 -4.81 31.50 -0.88
C LEU A 141 -4.98 29.99 -1.04
N TRP A 142 -4.16 29.22 -0.32
CA TRP A 142 -4.12 27.76 -0.43
C TRP A 142 -4.04 27.05 0.93
N THR A 143 -4.61 25.86 0.99
CA THR A 143 -4.53 24.95 2.13
C THR A 143 -3.87 23.65 1.69
N LEU A 144 -2.77 23.27 2.34
CA LEU A 144 -2.05 22.02 2.12
C LEU A 144 -2.35 21.04 3.25
N LEU A 145 -2.74 19.82 2.86
CA LEU A 145 -3.10 18.74 3.75
C LEU A 145 -2.24 17.51 3.43
N MET A 146 -1.65 16.88 4.44
CA MET A 146 -0.93 15.61 4.32
C MET A 146 -1.55 14.56 5.24
N THR A 147 -2.27 13.58 4.70
CA THR A 147 -2.89 12.49 5.48
C THR A 147 -2.23 11.13 5.20
N ASN A 148 -2.71 10.11 5.91
CA ASN A 148 -2.38 8.70 5.74
C ASN A 148 -3.66 7.89 6.03
N PRO A 149 -4.48 7.55 5.02
CA PRO A 149 -5.72 6.78 5.20
C PRO A 149 -5.51 5.38 5.78
N ASP A 150 -4.32 4.81 5.64
CA ASP A 150 -4.01 3.46 6.11
C ASP A 150 -3.41 3.45 7.53
N GLY A 151 -3.18 4.63 8.13
CA GLY A 151 -2.33 4.82 9.30
C GLY A 151 -3.00 4.91 10.67
N ASN A 152 -4.34 4.93 10.75
CA ASN A 152 -5.02 5.12 12.03
C ASN A 152 -5.23 3.80 12.79
N VAL A 153 -4.80 3.77 14.06
CA VAL A 153 -4.94 2.64 14.98
C VAL A 153 -6.20 2.76 15.85
N TYR A 154 -6.70 3.97 16.07
CA TYR A 154 -7.72 4.26 17.08
C TYR A 154 -9.15 4.18 16.52
N LYS A 155 -9.33 4.34 15.21
CA LYS A 155 -10.64 4.41 14.58
C LYS A 155 -10.61 3.90 13.13
N ASP A 156 -11.43 2.89 12.85
CA ASP A 156 -11.64 2.37 11.49
C ASP A 156 -12.20 3.44 10.55
N ASN A 157 -11.78 3.40 9.28
CA ASN A 157 -12.17 4.36 8.23
C ASN A 157 -11.85 5.83 8.57
N ALA A 158 -10.82 6.08 9.39
CA ALA A 158 -10.29 7.40 9.63
C ALA A 158 -8.82 7.48 9.24
N GLU A 159 -8.38 8.67 8.87
CA GLU A 159 -7.03 8.97 8.38
C GLU A 159 -6.17 9.48 9.54
N LEU A 160 -4.85 9.33 9.43
CA LEU A 160 -3.89 9.98 10.33
C LEU A 160 -3.36 11.27 9.68
N LEU A 161 -3.53 12.41 10.35
CA LEU A 161 -3.09 13.72 9.86
C LEU A 161 -1.62 13.99 10.19
N HIS A 162 -0.78 13.96 9.15
CA HIS A 162 0.65 14.20 9.25
C HIS A 162 1.00 15.70 9.27
N TRP A 163 0.41 16.50 8.38
CA TRP A 163 0.71 17.94 8.26
C TRP A 163 -0.52 18.71 7.76
N MET A 164 -0.76 19.90 8.28
CA MET A 164 -1.80 20.80 7.78
C MET A 164 -1.37 22.26 7.87
N LEU A 165 -1.33 22.92 6.72
CA LEU A 165 -1.04 24.34 6.55
C LEU A 165 -2.20 25.03 5.86
N CYS A 166 -2.49 26.27 6.25
CA CYS A 166 -3.68 26.99 5.83
C CYS A 166 -3.35 28.43 5.46
N ASN A 167 -4.20 29.07 4.66
CA ASN A 167 -4.03 30.46 4.23
C ASN A 167 -2.65 30.76 3.63
N ILE A 168 -2.04 29.78 2.96
CA ILE A 168 -0.74 29.91 2.30
C ILE A 168 -0.89 30.95 1.18
N PRO A 169 -0.16 32.08 1.21
CA PRO A 169 -0.22 33.06 0.14
C PRO A 169 0.58 32.54 -1.06
N GLU A 170 -0.07 32.48 -2.22
CA GLU A 170 0.53 32.01 -3.47
C GLU A 170 1.23 30.65 -3.29
N ASN A 171 2.55 30.58 -3.52
CA ASN A 171 3.40 29.40 -3.35
C ASN A 171 4.33 29.52 -2.12
N ARG A 172 4.07 30.46 -1.20
CA ARG A 172 4.93 30.75 -0.03
C ARG A 172 4.52 29.92 1.18
N VAL A 173 4.78 28.62 1.09
CA VAL A 173 4.43 27.59 2.10
C VAL A 173 4.88 27.94 3.53
N GLN A 174 5.96 28.73 3.68
CA GLN A 174 6.49 29.18 4.98
C GLN A 174 5.66 30.29 5.63
N ASP A 175 4.92 31.07 4.84
CA ASP A 175 4.07 32.19 5.30
C ASP A 175 2.66 31.74 5.69
N GLY A 176 2.36 30.43 5.57
CA GLY A 176 1.05 29.86 5.88
C GLY A 176 0.83 29.56 7.37
N ASP A 177 -0.43 29.64 7.81
CA ASP A 177 -0.87 29.34 9.16
C ASP A 177 -0.73 27.83 9.45
N VAL A 178 0.17 27.46 10.39
CA VAL A 178 0.43 26.05 10.74
C VAL A 178 -0.63 25.52 11.71
N ILE A 179 -1.64 24.81 11.19
CA ILE A 179 -2.72 24.25 12.02
C ILE A 179 -2.29 22.93 12.69
N ARG A 180 -1.56 22.07 11.97
CA ARG A 180 -0.94 20.86 12.54
C ARG A 180 0.52 20.73 12.06
N PRO A 181 1.51 20.70 12.97
CA PRO A 181 2.92 20.62 12.58
C PRO A 181 3.24 19.27 11.93
N TYR A 182 4.21 19.28 11.03
CA TYR A 182 4.67 18.11 10.29
C TYR A 182 5.07 16.97 11.24
N LEU A 183 4.40 15.84 11.10
CA LEU A 183 4.76 14.55 11.66
C LEU A 183 5.24 13.67 10.51
N GLN A 184 6.44 13.10 10.63
CA GLN A 184 6.95 12.17 9.63
C GLN A 184 5.98 11.00 9.38
N PRO A 185 5.96 10.41 8.16
CA PRO A 185 5.33 9.12 7.91
C PRO A 185 5.60 8.10 9.02
N LEU A 186 4.51 7.51 9.53
CA LEU A 186 4.55 6.50 10.59
C LEU A 186 3.74 5.25 10.17
N PRO A 187 4.14 4.55 9.09
CA PRO A 187 3.68 3.19 8.85
C PRO A 187 4.12 2.29 10.00
N LEU A 188 3.22 1.43 10.48
CA LEU A 188 3.50 0.55 11.62
C LEU A 188 4.16 -0.75 11.18
N ARG A 189 4.85 -1.42 12.09
CA ARG A 189 5.60 -2.62 11.74
C ARG A 189 4.66 -3.75 11.35
N GLY A 190 4.70 -4.17 10.09
CA GLY A 190 3.96 -5.31 9.57
C GLY A 190 2.53 -5.03 9.07
N THR A 191 2.08 -3.77 9.05
CA THR A 191 0.85 -3.36 8.34
C THR A 191 1.04 -3.30 6.81
N GLY A 192 2.29 -3.29 6.34
CA GLY A 192 2.64 -3.25 4.93
C GLY A 192 2.96 -1.84 4.45
N ARG A 193 2.45 -1.46 3.28
CA ARG A 193 2.68 -0.15 2.65
C ARG A 193 1.50 0.77 2.84
N HIS A 194 1.77 1.95 3.37
CA HIS A 194 0.78 3.01 3.58
C HIS A 194 0.81 4.00 2.42
N ARG A 195 -0.36 4.45 1.99
CA ARG A 195 -0.56 5.56 1.05
C ARG A 195 -0.43 6.87 1.83
N ILE A 196 0.47 7.77 1.43
CA ILE A 196 0.71 9.06 2.11
C ILE A 196 0.69 10.21 1.12
N ALA A 197 0.08 11.32 1.52
CA ALA A 197 -1.11 11.70 0.78
C ALA A 197 -1.34 13.23 0.85
N PHE A 198 -0.89 13.98 -0.16
CA PHE A 198 -0.93 15.45 -0.22
C PHE A 198 -2.12 15.98 -1.03
N VAL A 199 -3.08 16.64 -0.37
CA VAL A 199 -4.18 17.38 -1.01
C VAL A 199 -3.84 18.86 -0.95
N LEU A 200 -3.97 19.55 -2.08
CA LEU A 200 -3.89 21.00 -2.16
C LEU A 200 -5.26 21.57 -2.52
N PHE A 201 -5.82 22.38 -1.62
CA PHE A 201 -7.06 23.10 -1.83
C PHE A 201 -6.78 24.57 -2.14
N ARG A 202 -7.46 25.11 -3.16
CA ARG A 202 -7.56 26.56 -3.39
C ARG A 202 -8.63 27.12 -2.46
N GLN A 203 -8.35 28.25 -1.82
CA GLN A 203 -9.31 28.96 -0.96
C GLN A 203 -9.83 30.21 -1.68
N ASN A 204 -11.13 30.46 -1.58
CA ASN A 204 -11.78 31.66 -2.11
C ASN A 204 -11.70 32.86 -1.14
N ALA A 205 -11.48 32.59 0.15
CA ALA A 205 -11.33 33.58 1.23
C ALA A 205 -10.40 33.04 2.32
N LYS A 206 -9.90 33.92 3.20
CA LYS A 206 -9.14 33.49 4.39
C LYS A 206 -10.05 32.70 5.33
N ILE A 207 -9.56 31.58 5.88
CA ILE A 207 -10.30 30.70 6.79
C ILE A 207 -9.51 30.52 8.08
N ASP A 208 -10.15 30.78 9.22
CA ASP A 208 -9.62 30.41 10.53
C ASP A 208 -10.15 29.02 10.91
N TYR A 209 -9.29 28.01 10.82
CA TYR A 209 -9.65 26.62 11.07
C TYR A 209 -9.63 26.29 12.56
N HIS A 210 -10.79 26.32 13.21
CA HIS A 210 -10.98 25.78 14.56
C HIS A 210 -11.02 24.25 14.55
N LEU A 211 -9.86 23.60 14.52
CA LEU A 211 -9.76 22.16 14.81
C LEU A 211 -9.86 21.93 16.32
N GLU A 212 -10.86 21.14 16.73
CA GLU A 212 -10.98 20.62 18.09
C GLU A 212 -9.74 19.80 18.46
N GLY A 213 -9.18 20.02 19.65
CA GLY A 213 -7.96 19.34 20.11
C GLY A 213 -6.64 19.96 19.61
N SER A 214 -6.62 21.22 19.18
CA SER A 214 -5.41 21.95 18.76
C SER A 214 -4.27 21.98 19.81
N SER A 215 -4.61 21.89 21.10
CA SER A 215 -3.64 21.90 22.21
C SER A 215 -2.89 20.58 22.44
N ARG A 216 -3.25 19.49 21.74
CA ARG A 216 -2.64 18.17 21.92
C ARG A 216 -1.84 17.77 20.69
N GLU A 217 -0.59 17.37 20.90
CA GLU A 217 0.30 16.85 19.85
C GLU A 217 0.11 15.34 19.57
N GLY A 218 -0.70 14.65 20.38
CA GLY A 218 -0.83 13.21 20.37
C GLY A 218 -1.36 12.60 19.06
N LEU A 219 -0.92 11.37 18.76
CA LEU A 219 -1.41 10.55 17.66
C LEU A 219 -2.95 10.37 17.67
N CYS A 220 -3.58 10.29 18.84
CA CYS A 220 -5.03 10.22 18.98
C CYS A 220 -5.72 11.44 18.35
N ASP A 221 -5.24 12.65 18.70
CA ASP A 221 -5.79 13.94 18.29
C ASP A 221 -5.43 14.32 16.84
N ARG A 222 -4.61 13.49 16.17
CA ARG A 222 -4.34 13.50 14.72
C ARG A 222 -5.29 12.60 13.91
N THR A 223 -6.29 11.98 14.54
CA THR A 223 -7.39 11.30 13.84
C THR A 223 -8.19 12.32 13.03
N PHE A 224 -8.26 12.12 11.71
CA PHE A 224 -8.88 13.05 10.78
C PHE A 224 -9.72 12.32 9.72
N VAL A 225 -10.69 13.01 9.12
CA VAL A 225 -11.50 12.49 8.01
C VAL A 225 -11.64 13.60 6.99
N THR A 226 -10.95 13.48 5.86
CA THR A 226 -10.84 14.53 4.85
C THR A 226 -12.18 14.83 4.18
N SER A 227 -13.04 13.83 4.04
CA SER A 227 -14.38 14.00 3.47
C SER A 227 -15.33 14.81 4.36
N ASP A 228 -15.28 14.63 5.68
CA ASP A 228 -16.08 15.41 6.63
C ASP A 228 -15.50 16.81 6.86
N PHE A 229 -14.19 16.97 6.72
CA PHE A 229 -13.55 18.28 6.65
C PHE A 229 -14.00 19.06 5.40
N TYR A 230 -13.93 18.44 4.22
CA TYR A 230 -14.30 19.09 2.97
C TYR A 230 -15.76 19.58 2.98
N LYS A 231 -16.71 18.72 3.40
CA LYS A 231 -18.14 19.10 3.53
C LYS A 231 -18.41 20.32 4.43
N LYS A 232 -17.53 20.62 5.40
CA LYS A 232 -17.69 21.79 6.29
C LYS A 232 -17.26 23.10 5.64
N TYR A 233 -16.44 23.04 4.59
CA TYR A 233 -15.80 24.21 3.96
C TYR A 233 -16.00 24.25 2.44
N GLU A 234 -16.87 23.41 1.88
CA GLU A 234 -17.09 23.21 0.43
C GLU A 234 -17.39 24.51 -0.33
N ASP A 235 -18.07 25.48 0.30
CA ASP A 235 -18.34 26.80 -0.30
C ASP A 235 -17.08 27.67 -0.47
N VAL A 236 -16.02 27.42 0.30
CA VAL A 236 -14.82 28.26 0.41
C VAL A 236 -13.56 27.57 -0.12
N ILE A 237 -13.47 26.24 -0.05
CA ILE A 237 -12.31 25.47 -0.51
C ILE A 237 -12.63 24.57 -1.70
N THR A 238 -11.75 24.55 -2.69
CA THR A 238 -11.87 23.72 -3.89
C THR A 238 -10.64 22.83 -4.04
N PRO A 239 -10.77 21.49 -4.17
CA PRO A 239 -9.61 20.62 -4.38
C PRO A 239 -9.02 20.89 -5.76
N ALA A 240 -7.72 21.19 -5.80
CA ALA A 240 -7.04 21.67 -7.01
C ALA A 240 -5.78 20.87 -7.34
N GLY A 241 -4.99 20.50 -6.33
CA GLY A 241 -3.78 19.70 -6.49
C GLY A 241 -3.83 18.41 -5.66
N LEU A 242 -3.12 17.40 -6.15
CA LEU A 242 -3.17 16.04 -5.61
C LEU A 242 -1.85 15.33 -5.92
N CYS A 243 -1.13 14.89 -4.88
CA CYS A 243 0.13 14.17 -5.00
C CYS A 243 0.23 13.13 -3.88
N PHE A 244 0.93 12.01 -4.09
CA PHE A 244 1.10 11.01 -3.04
C PHE A 244 2.33 10.15 -3.27
N PHE A 245 2.60 9.30 -2.30
CA PHE A 245 3.64 8.28 -2.34
C PHE A 245 3.26 7.08 -1.49
N GLN A 246 4.04 6.00 -1.61
CA GLN A 246 3.96 4.87 -0.69
C GLN A 246 5.15 4.89 0.28
N SER A 247 4.87 4.58 1.55
CA SER A 247 5.88 4.41 2.59
C SER A 247 5.70 3.07 3.31
N GLU A 248 6.81 2.49 3.74
CA GLU A 248 6.90 1.20 4.43
C GLU A 248 7.67 1.41 5.75
N TRP A 249 7.48 0.51 6.72
CA TRP A 249 8.13 0.62 8.03
C TRP A 249 9.67 0.63 7.92
N ASP A 250 10.29 1.52 8.69
CA ASP A 250 11.74 1.61 8.88
C ASP A 250 12.08 1.86 10.37
N ILE A 251 13.34 1.67 10.76
CA ILE A 251 13.89 1.95 12.09
C ILE A 251 13.60 3.39 12.55
N SER A 252 13.48 4.35 11.62
CA SER A 252 13.08 5.72 11.91
C SER A 252 11.63 5.88 12.38
N CYS A 253 10.71 4.99 11.98
CA CYS A 253 9.32 4.99 12.45
C CYS A 253 9.25 4.65 13.95
N LYS A 254 10.02 3.65 14.40
CA LYS A 254 10.10 3.26 15.81
C LYS A 254 10.50 4.43 16.71
N ARG A 255 11.60 5.12 16.36
CA ARG A 255 12.08 6.28 17.14
C ARG A 255 11.03 7.39 17.21
N CYS A 256 10.38 7.70 16.09
CA CYS A 256 9.32 8.70 16.09
C CYS A 256 8.11 8.29 16.92
N PHE A 257 7.73 7.00 16.92
CA PHE A 257 6.66 6.50 17.78
C PHE A 257 7.00 6.66 19.27
N GLU A 258 8.24 6.32 19.65
CA GLU A 258 8.78 6.56 21.00
C GLU A 258 8.78 8.06 21.36
N ASP A 259 9.18 8.94 20.43
CA ASP A 259 9.16 10.40 20.59
C ASP A 259 7.73 11.00 20.69
N GLN A 260 6.73 10.38 20.04
CA GLN A 260 5.32 10.81 20.17
C GLN A 260 4.68 10.32 21.47
N LEU A 261 5.11 9.16 21.98
CA LEU A 261 4.61 8.61 23.25
C LEU A 261 5.18 9.33 24.47
N SER A 262 6.47 9.70 24.46
CA SER A 262 7.06 10.50 25.54
C SER A 262 6.35 11.84 25.71
N LYS A 263 6.08 12.54 24.60
CA LYS A 263 5.26 13.76 24.55
C LYS A 263 3.85 13.60 25.13
N MET A 264 3.21 12.43 24.97
CA MET A 264 1.93 12.15 25.62
C MET A 264 2.06 11.90 27.13
N ALA A 265 3.18 11.32 27.58
CA ALA A 265 3.39 10.97 28.97
C ALA A 265 3.64 12.21 29.84
N ASP A 266 4.51 13.12 29.39
CA ASP A 266 4.88 14.35 30.12
C ASP A 266 3.66 15.24 30.39
N PHE A 267 2.78 15.43 29.40
CA PHE A 267 1.57 16.26 29.54
C PHE A 267 0.55 15.68 30.54
N ARG A 268 0.56 14.38 30.79
CA ARG A 268 -0.42 13.73 31.68
C ARG A 268 -0.06 13.84 33.18
N LEU A 269 1.19 14.21 33.49
CA LEU A 269 1.64 14.42 34.87
C LEU A 269 1.07 15.70 35.50
N GLU A 270 0.67 16.69 34.69
CA GLU A 270 0.12 17.95 35.19
C GLU A 270 -1.38 17.83 35.60
N SER A 271 -2.13 16.85 35.08
CA SER A 271 -3.57 16.75 35.31
C SER A 271 -3.98 15.90 36.54
N ALA A 272 -3.67 16.41 37.73
CA ALA A 272 -4.43 16.34 39.00
C ALA A 272 -5.03 15.02 39.57
N THR A 273 -5.02 13.86 38.90
CA THR A 273 -5.55 12.59 39.44
C THR A 273 -4.56 11.44 39.26
N GLY A 274 -3.57 11.38 40.15
CA GLY A 274 -2.54 10.35 40.16
C GLY A 274 -3.06 8.95 40.50
N LYS A 275 -3.64 8.25 39.52
CA LYS A 275 -3.72 6.78 39.53
C LYS A 275 -3.92 6.18 38.13
N PHE A 276 -3.10 5.15 37.87
CA PHE A 276 -3.17 4.12 36.82
C PHE A 276 -2.32 4.29 35.54
N LEU A 277 -1.25 3.47 35.55
CA LEU A 277 -0.87 2.54 34.48
C LEU A 277 -0.37 3.16 33.16
N PHE A 278 0.80 3.80 33.24
CA PHE A 278 1.79 3.62 32.17
C PHE A 278 2.32 2.17 32.25
N VAL A 279 1.61 1.24 31.61
CA VAL A 279 2.29 0.08 31.02
C VAL A 279 3.09 0.63 29.85
N ASP A 280 4.35 0.22 29.71
CA ASP A 280 5.20 0.59 28.57
C ASP A 280 4.46 0.34 27.25
N MET A 281 3.95 1.41 26.62
CA MET A 281 3.23 1.30 25.36
C MET A 281 4.27 1.09 24.26
N GLN A 282 4.64 -0.15 24.02
CA GLN A 282 5.58 -0.49 22.95
C GLN A 282 4.94 -0.27 21.57
N GLU A 283 5.77 -0.04 20.56
CA GLU A 283 5.34 0.03 19.16
C GLU A 283 4.55 -1.24 18.78
N PRO A 284 3.29 -1.12 18.31
CA PRO A 284 2.49 -2.28 17.95
C PRO A 284 3.07 -2.95 16.69
N VAL A 285 3.36 -4.24 16.81
CA VAL A 285 3.87 -5.07 15.71
C VAL A 285 2.77 -5.98 15.20
N TYR A 286 2.40 -5.80 13.95
CA TYR A 286 1.38 -6.58 13.26
C TYR A 286 2.04 -7.75 12.50
N LYS A 287 1.30 -8.84 12.36
CA LYS A 287 1.68 -10.00 11.55
C LYS A 287 0.46 -10.39 10.73
N TYR A 288 0.63 -10.56 9.42
CA TYR A 288 -0.47 -11.04 8.58
C TYR A 288 -0.73 -12.52 8.87
N GLU A 289 -1.87 -12.80 9.50
CA GLU A 289 -2.34 -14.16 9.73
C GLU A 289 -3.10 -14.65 8.49
N TRP A 290 -2.51 -15.64 7.81
CA TRP A 290 -3.20 -16.34 6.74
C TRP A 290 -4.32 -17.21 7.33
N PRO A 291 -5.50 -17.29 6.70
CA PRO A 291 -6.52 -18.24 7.11
C PRO A 291 -5.94 -19.66 7.09
N ALA A 292 -6.23 -20.44 8.14
CA ALA A 292 -5.71 -21.80 8.27
C ALA A 292 -6.01 -22.62 6.99
N PRO A 293 -5.01 -23.33 6.44
CA PRO A 293 -5.23 -24.15 5.25
C PRO A 293 -6.27 -25.23 5.56
N PHE A 294 -7.18 -25.50 4.62
CA PHE A 294 -8.14 -26.58 4.79
C PHE A 294 -7.40 -27.92 4.90
N VAL A 295 -7.59 -28.62 6.01
CA VAL A 295 -7.11 -29.98 6.25
C VAL A 295 -8.32 -30.91 6.14
N PRO A 296 -8.33 -31.90 5.21
CA PRO A 296 -9.40 -32.90 5.15
C PRO A 296 -9.35 -33.80 6.40
N PRO A 297 -10.41 -34.56 6.73
CA PRO A 297 -10.34 -35.53 7.83
C PRO A 297 -9.26 -36.58 7.56
N GLN A 298 -8.56 -37.03 8.61
CA GLN A 298 -7.46 -37.99 8.49
C GLN A 298 -7.97 -39.38 8.07
N GLU A 299 -7.44 -39.90 6.96
CA GLU A 299 -7.60 -41.31 6.57
C GLU A 299 -6.49 -42.15 7.23
N VAL A 300 -6.82 -43.36 7.71
CA VAL A 300 -5.83 -44.30 8.29
C VAL A 300 -4.81 -44.75 7.24
N ILE A 301 -5.28 -45.00 6.02
CA ILE A 301 -4.45 -45.26 4.83
C ILE A 301 -4.98 -44.36 3.71
N PRO A 302 -4.26 -43.30 3.33
CA PRO A 302 -4.64 -42.43 2.22
C PRO A 302 -4.79 -43.19 0.91
N LYS A 303 -5.87 -42.93 0.14
CA LYS A 303 -6.08 -43.54 -1.18
C LYS A 303 -5.00 -43.16 -2.20
N GLU A 304 -4.50 -41.94 -2.14
CA GLU A 304 -3.37 -41.46 -2.94
C GLU A 304 -2.09 -41.46 -2.10
N PRO A 305 -0.92 -41.84 -2.64
CA PRO A 305 0.32 -41.88 -1.88
C PRO A 305 0.73 -40.47 -1.41
N GLN A 306 0.59 -40.20 -0.11
CA GLN A 306 0.99 -38.95 0.51
C GLN A 306 2.41 -39.05 1.13
N PRO A 307 3.23 -37.99 1.08
CA PRO A 307 4.52 -37.96 1.77
C PRO A 307 4.32 -38.04 3.30
N PHE A 308 4.82 -39.10 3.92
CA PHE A 308 4.52 -39.47 5.32
C PHE A 308 4.75 -38.33 6.32
N ASN A 309 5.85 -37.59 6.17
CA ASN A 309 6.22 -36.51 7.07
C ASN A 309 5.22 -35.34 7.01
N LEU A 310 4.88 -34.88 5.81
CA LEU A 310 3.89 -33.81 5.62
C LEU A 310 2.45 -34.29 5.85
N TYR A 311 2.18 -35.59 5.73
CA TYR A 311 0.86 -36.15 6.04
C TYR A 311 0.64 -36.19 7.55
N LEU A 312 1.56 -36.79 8.31
CA LEU A 312 1.43 -36.91 9.76
C LEU A 312 1.54 -35.55 10.46
N ASP A 313 2.41 -34.64 10.01
CA ASP A 313 2.52 -33.28 10.59
C ASP A 313 1.23 -32.43 10.42
N LYS A 314 0.32 -32.75 9.48
CA LYS A 314 -0.98 -32.04 9.35
C LYS A 314 -1.95 -32.34 10.49
N TYR A 315 -1.82 -33.50 11.12
CA TYR A 315 -2.75 -34.04 12.10
C TYR A 315 -2.13 -34.19 13.49
N ARG A 316 -0.92 -33.67 13.69
CA ARG A 316 -0.25 -33.66 14.99
C ARG A 316 -0.89 -32.62 15.89
N ASP A 317 -1.15 -33.02 17.14
CA ASP A 317 -1.64 -32.11 18.18
C ASP A 317 -0.62 -30.99 18.45
N LEU A 318 -1.12 -29.76 18.55
CA LEU A 318 -0.29 -28.57 18.77
C LEU A 318 0.54 -28.70 20.06
N GLN A 319 -0.03 -29.27 21.12
CA GLN A 319 0.65 -29.48 22.40
C GLN A 319 1.90 -30.38 22.29
N ASP A 320 1.86 -31.39 21.42
CA ASP A 320 2.99 -32.30 21.22
C ASP A 320 4.10 -31.62 20.42
N ILE A 321 3.73 -30.82 19.41
CA ILE A 321 4.65 -29.99 18.63
C ILE A 321 5.33 -28.96 19.55
N GLU A 322 4.56 -28.26 20.37
CA GLU A 322 5.06 -27.29 21.35
C GLU A 322 5.99 -27.94 22.37
N ARG A 323 5.66 -29.14 22.89
CA ARG A 323 6.50 -29.90 23.81
C ARG A 323 7.83 -30.29 23.18
N GLU A 324 7.83 -30.79 21.94
CA GLU A 324 9.06 -31.15 21.20
C GLU A 324 9.97 -29.92 21.05
N ILE A 325 9.39 -28.77 20.69
CA ILE A 325 10.14 -27.54 20.42
C ILE A 325 10.63 -26.89 21.72
N LEU A 326 9.85 -26.95 22.80
CA LEU A 326 10.28 -26.51 24.13
C LEU A 326 11.49 -27.33 24.62
N VAL A 327 11.46 -28.65 24.46
CA VAL A 327 12.61 -29.52 24.80
C VAL A 327 13.83 -29.16 23.95
N LYS A 328 13.67 -28.99 22.63
CA LYS A 328 14.75 -28.53 21.72
C LYS A 328 15.29 -27.13 22.06
N ARG A 329 14.46 -26.26 22.63
CA ARG A 329 14.86 -24.91 23.07
C ARG A 329 15.65 -24.99 24.37
N LEU A 330 15.15 -25.72 25.35
CA LEU A 330 15.83 -25.94 26.64
C LEU A 330 17.19 -26.63 26.47
N SER A 331 17.35 -27.57 25.53
CA SER A 331 18.64 -28.21 25.26
C SER A 331 19.67 -27.30 24.54
N ARG A 332 19.22 -26.19 23.94
CA ARG A 332 20.09 -25.17 23.31
C ARG A 332 20.47 -24.04 24.26
N LEU A 333 19.66 -23.78 25.29
CA LEU A 333 19.90 -22.74 26.28
C LEU A 333 20.95 -23.19 27.29
N SER A 334 21.89 -22.30 27.59
CA SER A 334 22.83 -22.46 28.71
C SER A 334 22.66 -21.26 29.64
N PRO A 335 22.56 -21.44 30.96
CA PRO A 335 22.42 -20.32 31.91
C PRO A 335 23.56 -19.29 31.86
N PHE A 336 24.69 -19.63 31.21
CA PHE A 336 25.92 -18.83 31.17
C PHE A 336 26.27 -18.33 29.76
N LYS A 337 25.35 -18.41 28.80
CA LYS A 337 25.56 -17.93 27.42
C LYS A 337 24.36 -17.12 26.95
N ASP A 338 24.62 -16.16 26.06
CA ASP A 338 23.57 -15.45 25.35
C ASP A 338 22.64 -16.43 24.61
N GLY A 339 21.39 -15.98 24.39
CA GLY A 339 20.34 -16.77 23.76
C GLY A 339 20.73 -17.32 22.37
N PRO A 340 20.03 -18.37 21.90
CA PRO A 340 20.40 -19.07 20.67
C PRO A 340 20.43 -18.12 19.46
N VAL A 341 21.59 -18.03 18.81
CA VAL A 341 21.79 -17.22 17.60
C VAL A 341 21.42 -18.03 16.36
N LYS A 342 20.73 -17.42 15.39
CA LYS A 342 20.43 -18.06 14.09
C LYS A 342 21.74 -18.29 13.31
N SER A 343 21.89 -19.47 12.70
CA SER A 343 23.07 -19.74 11.87
C SER A 343 23.07 -18.81 10.65
N LYS A 344 24.21 -18.17 10.37
CA LYS A 344 24.40 -17.34 9.16
C LYS A 344 24.13 -18.12 7.87
N TYR A 345 24.39 -19.43 7.89
CA TYR A 345 24.20 -20.32 6.75
C TYR A 345 23.27 -21.48 7.16
N PRO A 346 22.11 -21.66 6.51
CA PRO A 346 21.06 -22.53 7.02
C PRO A 346 21.34 -24.04 6.90
N ASN A 347 22.29 -24.45 6.05
CA ASN A 347 22.71 -25.84 5.90
C ASN A 347 24.16 -25.94 5.42
N ILE A 348 25.12 -25.65 6.32
CA ILE A 348 26.56 -25.64 6.02
C ILE A 348 27.03 -27.01 5.52
N PHE A 349 26.65 -28.08 6.23
CA PHE A 349 27.10 -29.45 5.98
C PHE A 349 26.31 -30.18 4.90
N PHE A 350 25.47 -29.47 4.11
CA PHE A 350 24.62 -30.10 3.09
C PHE A 350 25.40 -31.00 2.13
N ARG A 351 26.62 -30.63 1.72
CA ARG A 351 27.41 -31.44 0.78
C ARG A 351 27.86 -32.77 1.37
N GLU A 352 28.25 -32.77 2.64
CA GLU A 352 28.76 -33.94 3.38
C GLU A 352 27.61 -34.87 3.78
N GLU A 353 26.50 -34.29 4.24
CA GLU A 353 25.33 -35.01 4.71
C GLU A 353 24.36 -35.47 3.59
N LYS A 354 24.56 -35.04 2.33
CA LYS A 354 23.63 -35.32 1.21
C LYS A 354 23.45 -36.82 0.95
N GLU A 355 24.49 -37.61 1.16
CA GLU A 355 24.48 -39.06 0.90
C GLU A 355 23.93 -39.86 2.08
N THR A 356 23.99 -39.31 3.30
CA THR A 356 23.58 -39.98 4.54
C THR A 356 22.18 -39.60 4.99
N LEU A 357 21.73 -38.36 4.73
CA LEU A 357 20.44 -37.85 5.20
C LEU A 357 19.44 -37.66 4.04
N PRO A 358 18.15 -38.01 4.25
CA PRO A 358 17.13 -37.82 3.23
C PRO A 358 16.80 -36.33 3.04
N SER A 359 16.38 -35.96 1.82
CA SER A 359 16.08 -34.58 1.41
C SER A 359 15.06 -33.86 2.30
N TRP A 360 14.09 -34.59 2.86
CA TRP A 360 13.09 -34.01 3.76
C TRP A 360 13.68 -33.59 5.11
N LEU A 361 14.68 -34.31 5.63
CA LEU A 361 15.35 -33.98 6.88
C LEU A 361 16.28 -32.77 6.70
N HIS A 362 16.91 -32.65 5.53
CA HIS A 362 17.58 -31.40 5.14
C HIS A 362 16.63 -30.20 5.11
N ALA A 363 15.41 -30.37 4.61
CA ALA A 363 14.40 -29.32 4.61
C ALA A 363 13.94 -28.95 6.04
N GLU A 364 13.83 -29.92 6.96
CA GLU A 364 13.60 -29.64 8.39
C GLU A 364 14.78 -28.89 9.01
N LYS A 365 16.03 -29.35 8.84
CA LYS A 365 17.24 -28.64 9.34
C LYS A 365 17.30 -27.19 8.86
N VAL A 366 16.99 -26.92 7.59
CA VAL A 366 16.94 -25.56 7.03
C VAL A 366 15.87 -24.70 7.74
N LYS A 367 14.66 -25.23 7.93
CA LYS A 367 13.58 -24.53 8.66
C LYS A 367 13.96 -24.28 10.12
N GLU A 368 14.59 -25.27 10.76
CA GLU A 368 15.03 -25.20 12.14
C GLU A 368 16.13 -24.14 12.33
N ASN A 369 17.14 -24.10 11.45
CA ASN A 369 18.25 -23.14 11.55
C ASN A 369 17.85 -21.68 11.23
N LEU A 370 16.82 -21.49 10.40
CA LEU A 370 16.26 -20.16 10.08
C LEU A 370 15.17 -19.72 11.06
N GLY A 371 14.61 -20.64 11.86
CA GLY A 371 13.45 -20.38 12.72
C GLY A 371 12.17 -20.12 11.91
N ILE A 372 11.88 -20.97 10.92
CA ILE A 372 10.70 -20.85 10.05
C ILE A 372 9.55 -21.74 10.57
N GLY A 373 8.34 -21.18 10.63
CA GLY A 373 7.15 -21.90 11.06
C GLY A 373 7.25 -22.33 12.52
N LYS A 374 7.04 -23.63 12.81
CA LYS A 374 7.09 -24.17 14.18
C LYS A 374 8.38 -23.80 14.93
N TYR A 375 9.52 -23.72 14.25
CA TYR A 375 10.82 -23.39 14.85
C TYR A 375 11.04 -21.90 15.16
N GLN A 376 10.10 -21.01 14.86
CA GLN A 376 10.19 -19.57 15.15
C GLN A 376 10.40 -19.30 16.66
N SER A 377 9.72 -20.08 17.51
CA SER A 377 9.81 -20.01 18.97
C SER A 377 11.16 -20.42 19.56
N LEU A 378 12.05 -21.08 18.78
CA LEU A 378 13.42 -21.37 19.22
C LEU A 378 14.26 -20.09 19.40
N TYR A 379 13.91 -19.00 18.70
CA TYR A 379 14.73 -17.79 18.61
C TYR A 379 14.03 -16.52 19.11
N GLU A 380 12.72 -16.38 18.90
CA GLU A 380 12.04 -15.09 19.11
C GLU A 380 11.55 -14.89 20.54
N ASN A 381 11.18 -15.96 21.23
CA ASN A 381 10.85 -15.88 22.65
C ASN A 381 12.16 -15.70 23.43
N ARG A 382 12.26 -14.63 24.23
CA ARG A 382 13.14 -14.63 25.40
C ARG A 382 12.40 -15.31 26.55
N ILE A 383 13.11 -16.11 27.34
CA ILE A 383 12.71 -16.37 28.73
C ILE A 383 13.51 -15.32 29.48
N GLU A 384 12.82 -14.25 29.89
CA GLU A 384 13.36 -13.24 30.81
C GLU A 384 13.02 -13.66 32.25
#